data_AF-A0A0P0XCN3-F1
#
_entry.id   AF-A0A0P0XCN3-F1
#
_cell.length_a   1.000
_cell.length_b   1.000
_cell.length_c   1.000
_cell.angle_alpha   90.00
_cell.angle_beta   90.00
_cell.angle_gamma   90.00
#
_symmetry.space_group_name_H-M   'P 1'
#
loop_
_entity.id
_entity.type
_entity.pdbx_description
1 polymer ?
#
loop_
_entity_poly.entity_id
_entity_poly.type
_entity_poly.pdbx_seq_one_letter_code
_entity_poly.pdbx_strand_id
1 'polypeptide(L)'
;GLGVVCNKTGGFGVDDFVIEFFGEVYPSWRWYEKQDGIKHIQNNSDDQAPEFYNIMLERPKGDRDGYDLVFVDAMHKANYASRICHSCNPNCEAKVTAVDGHYQIGIYTVRPIAEGEEITFDYNSVTESKEEHEASVCLCGSQICRGSYLNFSGEGAFEKVLMEFHGVLDRHSLLLQACEANSVSQQDLIDLGRAGLGTCLLAGLPGWLVAYTAHLVRFIFFERQKLPHEIFKHNVDEKRQFFTDINMDSEKNDAEVQAEGVLNSRLQNLTHTLDKVRYVMRCIFGDPKNAPPPLVRLTGRSLVSAIWKGEGSLVDELLESMEPHVEEDVLTDLKAKIRAHDPSGSEDIEGEIRSSLLWLRDELRTLSCTYKCRHDAAADLIHMYAYTKCFFRVRDYKTVKSPPVLISPLDLGPKYADKLGPGFQEYCKTYPENYCLGQLIYWYSQNAEPESRLTRARKGCMSLPDVSSFYVKSVKPTQERVYGSRTVRFMLARMENQAQRPWPKDRIWVFKSDPRFFGTPMMDAVLNNSPLDKEMVHWLKTRSNVFLG
;
A
#
# COMPACT_ATOMS: atom_id res chain seq x y z
N GLY A 1 -1.28 -20.36 29.87
CA GLY A 1 -1.55 -21.43 28.90
C GLY A 1 -0.88 -22.71 29.35
N LEU A 2 -0.58 -23.61 28.42
CA LEU A 2 0.37 -24.71 28.63
C LEU A 2 1.79 -24.20 28.29
N GLY A 3 2.80 -24.74 28.95
CA GLY A 3 4.22 -24.47 28.67
C GLY A 3 5.02 -25.77 28.55
N VAL A 4 6.32 -25.67 28.26
CA VAL A 4 7.23 -26.82 28.11
C VAL A 4 8.31 -26.74 29.17
N VAL A 5 8.55 -27.82 29.91
CA VAL A 5 9.59 -27.90 30.94
C VAL A 5 10.65 -28.93 30.58
N CYS A 6 11.90 -28.67 30.96
CA CYS A 6 13.01 -29.59 30.77
C CYS A 6 12.84 -30.82 31.68
N ASN A 7 12.68 -32.01 31.10
CA ASN A 7 12.65 -33.29 31.82
C ASN A 7 13.94 -34.13 31.66
N LYS A 8 14.96 -33.56 30.99
CA LYS A 8 16.23 -34.23 30.75
C LYS A 8 17.07 -34.15 32.03
N THR A 9 17.40 -35.31 32.61
CA THR A 9 18.31 -35.37 33.76
C THR A 9 19.65 -34.74 33.43
N GLY A 10 20.09 -33.80 34.27
CA GLY A 10 21.29 -33.00 34.03
C GLY A 10 21.10 -31.78 33.12
N GLY A 11 19.91 -31.59 32.55
CA GLY A 11 19.55 -30.41 31.78
C GLY A 11 20.16 -30.34 30.38
N PHE A 12 20.15 -29.13 29.82
CA PHE A 12 20.80 -28.78 28.56
C PHE A 12 22.01 -27.87 28.79
N GLY A 13 23.03 -28.03 27.96
CA GLY A 13 24.19 -27.13 27.89
C GLY A 13 23.86 -25.82 27.17
N VAL A 14 24.90 -25.09 26.78
CA VAL A 14 24.80 -23.92 25.87
C VAL A 14 24.86 -24.42 24.43
N ASP A 15 24.07 -23.83 23.54
CA ASP A 15 23.97 -24.19 22.11
C ASP A 15 23.50 -25.63 21.84
N ASP A 16 22.88 -26.27 22.83
CA ASP A 16 22.28 -27.60 22.68
C ASP A 16 21.02 -27.50 21.81
N PHE A 17 20.86 -28.46 20.89
CA PHE A 17 19.60 -28.66 20.19
C PHE A 17 18.54 -29.22 21.14
N VAL A 18 17.39 -28.56 21.21
CA VAL A 18 16.26 -28.95 22.06
C VAL A 18 15.22 -29.72 21.25
N ILE A 19 14.66 -29.09 20.22
CA ILE A 19 13.57 -29.65 19.41
C ILE A 19 13.44 -28.88 18.08
N GLU A 20 12.91 -29.51 17.04
CA GLU A 20 12.53 -28.82 15.80
C GLU A 20 11.12 -28.21 15.92
N PHE A 21 10.84 -27.08 15.28
CA PHE A 21 9.49 -26.52 15.22
C PHE A 21 8.75 -27.04 13.99
N PHE A 22 7.85 -28.01 14.20
CA PHE A 22 7.02 -28.58 13.13
C PHE A 22 5.70 -27.84 12.96
N GLY A 23 5.26 -27.72 11.71
CA GLY A 23 3.98 -27.14 11.31
C GLY A 23 3.65 -27.42 9.84
N GLU A 24 2.45 -27.02 9.43
CA GLU A 24 2.06 -27.00 8.03
C GLU A 24 2.69 -25.79 7.34
N VAL A 25 3.35 -26.01 6.20
CA VAL A 25 4.08 -24.95 5.49
C VAL A 25 3.19 -24.29 4.44
N TYR A 26 3.07 -22.97 4.50
CA TYR A 26 2.28 -22.16 3.59
C TYR A 26 3.15 -21.13 2.85
N PRO A 27 3.05 -21.03 1.50
CA PRO A 27 3.53 -19.85 0.81
C PRO A 27 2.72 -18.63 1.26
N SER A 28 3.31 -17.44 1.14
CA SER A 28 2.71 -16.19 1.63
C SER A 28 1.29 -15.99 1.08
N TRP A 29 1.09 -16.13 -0.24
CA TRP A 29 -0.24 -15.93 -0.84
C TRP A 29 -1.32 -16.82 -0.20
N ARG A 30 -1.00 -18.08 0.11
CA ARG A 30 -1.93 -19.05 0.67
C ARG A 30 -2.15 -18.85 2.17
N TRP A 31 -1.11 -18.45 2.89
CA TRP A 31 -1.22 -18.07 4.30
C TRP A 31 -2.21 -16.92 4.47
N TYR A 32 -2.06 -15.85 3.67
CA TYR A 32 -2.98 -14.71 3.75
C TYR A 32 -4.40 -15.04 3.31
N GLU A 33 -4.63 -15.99 2.40
CA GLU A 33 -5.98 -16.51 2.13
C GLU A 33 -6.61 -17.20 3.34
N LYS A 34 -5.82 -18.00 4.09
CA LYS A 34 -6.27 -18.63 5.33
C LYS A 34 -6.64 -17.56 6.37
N GLN A 35 -5.79 -16.55 6.55
CA GLN A 35 -6.03 -15.43 7.46
C GLN A 35 -7.27 -14.62 7.08
N ASP A 36 -7.48 -14.34 5.80
CA ASP A 36 -8.70 -13.66 5.33
C ASP A 36 -9.95 -14.50 5.59
N GLY A 37 -9.87 -15.83 5.43
CA GLY A 37 -10.97 -16.75 5.73
C GLY A 37 -11.32 -16.78 7.22
N ILE A 38 -10.31 -16.81 8.10
CA ILE A 38 -10.49 -16.72 9.56
C ILE A 38 -11.19 -15.40 9.92
N LYS A 39 -10.65 -14.26 9.45
CA LYS A 39 -11.23 -12.93 9.69
C LYS A 39 -12.67 -12.84 9.18
N HIS A 40 -12.95 -13.36 7.99
CA HIS A 40 -14.29 -13.39 7.41
C HIS A 40 -15.29 -14.12 8.31
N ILE A 41 -14.95 -15.30 8.84
CA ILE A 41 -15.82 -16.10 9.72
C ILE A 41 -15.97 -15.46 11.11
N GLN A 42 -14.93 -14.77 11.57
CA GLN A 42 -14.98 -13.99 12.81
C GLN A 42 -15.82 -12.71 12.67
N ASN A 43 -16.38 -12.40 11.49
CA ASN A 43 -17.08 -11.16 11.13
C ASN A 43 -16.19 -9.92 11.19
N ASN A 44 -14.90 -10.08 10.83
CA ASN A 44 -13.87 -9.06 10.98
C ASN A 44 -13.85 -8.47 12.40
N SER A 45 -14.14 -9.29 13.41
CA SER A 45 -13.94 -8.88 14.80
C SER A 45 -12.44 -8.76 15.02
N ASP A 46 -11.99 -7.56 15.38
CA ASP A 46 -10.63 -7.32 15.84
C ASP A 46 -10.48 -7.94 17.23
N ASP A 47 -10.35 -9.27 17.28
CA ASP A 47 -9.94 -9.93 18.51
C ASP A 47 -8.55 -9.44 18.86
N GLN A 48 -8.49 -8.76 19.99
CA GLN A 48 -7.37 -7.89 20.31
C GLN A 48 -6.09 -8.68 20.61
N ALA A 49 -6.19 -9.96 20.95
CA ALA A 49 -5.03 -10.81 21.19
C ALA A 49 -5.24 -12.16 20.49
N PRO A 50 -4.80 -12.33 19.23
CA PRO A 50 -4.94 -13.61 18.54
C PRO A 50 -4.08 -14.67 19.25
N GLU A 51 -4.66 -15.83 19.54
CA GLU A 51 -3.85 -17.03 19.75
C GLU A 51 -3.23 -17.42 18.39
N PHE A 52 -1.90 -17.44 18.29
CA PHE A 52 -1.21 -17.80 17.06
C PHE A 52 -0.16 -18.88 17.31
N TYR A 53 0.00 -19.75 16.31
CA TYR A 53 0.96 -20.86 16.31
C TYR A 53 1.86 -20.85 15.08
N ASN A 54 1.84 -19.75 14.31
CA ASN A 54 2.66 -19.59 13.13
C ASN A 54 4.02 -18.98 13.47
N ILE A 55 5.03 -19.40 12.73
CA ILE A 55 6.36 -18.81 12.71
C ILE A 55 6.83 -18.66 11.26
N MET A 56 7.62 -17.64 10.97
CA MET A 56 8.20 -17.47 9.63
C MET A 56 9.47 -18.31 9.51
N LEU A 57 9.54 -19.14 8.47
CA LEU A 57 10.77 -19.81 8.05
C LEU A 57 11.43 -18.95 6.97
N GLU A 58 12.45 -18.19 7.37
CA GLU A 58 13.19 -17.29 6.49
C GLU A 58 14.42 -17.98 5.89
N ARG A 59 14.49 -18.06 4.56
CA ARG A 59 15.72 -18.43 3.86
C ARG A 59 16.75 -17.30 4.06
N PRO A 60 17.98 -17.57 4.53
CA PRO A 60 18.96 -16.52 4.79
C PRO A 60 19.26 -15.65 3.56
N LYS A 61 19.45 -14.34 3.77
CA LYS A 61 19.77 -13.38 2.70
C LYS A 61 21.08 -13.69 1.94
N GLY A 62 21.99 -14.44 2.56
CA GLY A 62 23.25 -14.88 1.97
C GLY A 62 23.17 -16.20 1.18
N ASP A 63 22.00 -16.82 1.10
CA ASP A 63 21.78 -18.01 0.30
C ASP A 63 22.02 -17.72 -1.19
N ARG A 64 22.57 -18.70 -1.93
CA ARG A 64 22.90 -18.55 -3.35
C ARG A 64 21.69 -18.17 -4.21
N ASP A 65 20.51 -18.69 -3.88
CA ASP A 65 19.28 -18.41 -4.61
C ASP A 65 18.58 -17.14 -4.10
N GLY A 66 19.08 -16.54 -3.01
CA GLY A 66 18.56 -15.33 -2.37
C GLY A 66 17.54 -15.59 -1.26
N TYR A 67 17.09 -14.50 -0.64
CA TYR A 67 16.09 -14.43 0.42
C TYR A 67 14.70 -14.77 -0.08
N ASP A 68 13.99 -15.58 0.70
CA ASP A 68 12.58 -15.90 0.57
C ASP A 68 12.05 -16.30 1.94
N LEU A 69 10.73 -16.38 2.09
CA LEU A 69 10.14 -16.83 3.35
C LEU A 69 8.81 -17.57 3.12
N VAL A 70 8.52 -18.48 4.03
CA VAL A 70 7.23 -19.17 4.14
C VAL A 70 6.71 -19.12 5.58
N PHE A 71 5.43 -19.41 5.77
CA PHE A 71 4.83 -19.53 7.10
C PHE A 71 4.76 -21.00 7.50
N VAL A 72 5.15 -21.32 8.72
CA VAL A 72 5.00 -22.64 9.34
C VAL A 72 3.93 -22.52 10.41
N ASP A 73 2.77 -23.12 10.20
CA ASP A 73 1.63 -23.05 11.10
C ASP A 73 1.46 -24.36 11.88
N ALA A 74 1.64 -24.28 13.19
CA ALA A 74 1.54 -25.43 14.08
C ALA A 74 0.14 -25.63 14.68
N MET A 75 -0.91 -25.02 14.12
CA MET A 75 -2.29 -25.16 14.64
C MET A 75 -2.82 -26.60 14.58
N HIS A 76 -2.63 -27.29 13.45
CA HIS A 76 -3.22 -28.62 13.18
C HIS A 76 -2.22 -29.76 13.36
N LYS A 77 -0.98 -29.56 12.91
CA LYS A 77 0.09 -30.56 12.96
C LYS A 77 1.28 -29.91 13.62
N ALA A 78 1.73 -30.49 14.72
CA ALA A 78 2.80 -29.91 15.52
C ALA A 78 3.49 -30.97 16.38
N ASN A 79 4.58 -30.57 17.02
CA ASN A 79 5.16 -31.23 18.17
C ASN A 79 5.14 -30.29 19.38
N TYR A 80 5.88 -30.63 20.44
CA TYR A 80 5.95 -29.82 21.66
C TYR A 80 6.50 -28.41 21.47
N ALA A 81 7.23 -28.12 20.39
CA ALA A 81 7.80 -26.79 20.14
C ALA A 81 6.72 -25.70 20.02
N SER A 82 5.54 -26.05 19.49
CA SER A 82 4.38 -25.17 19.38
C SER A 82 3.80 -24.70 20.72
N ARG A 83 4.22 -25.32 21.83
CA ARG A 83 3.76 -25.01 23.19
C ARG A 83 4.81 -24.24 24.00
N ILE A 84 5.95 -23.91 23.41
CA ILE A 84 6.99 -23.15 24.10
C ILE A 84 6.52 -21.70 24.27
N CYS A 85 6.53 -21.22 25.50
CA CYS A 85 6.07 -19.88 25.87
C CYS A 85 7.07 -18.78 25.49
N HIS A 86 6.56 -17.56 25.34
CA HIS A 86 7.38 -16.36 25.23
C HIS A 86 8.07 -16.02 26.55
N SER A 87 9.33 -15.59 26.48
CA SER A 87 9.98 -14.83 27.55
C SER A 87 10.80 -13.66 26.99
N CYS A 88 10.77 -12.51 27.67
CA CYS A 88 11.65 -11.38 27.39
C CYS A 88 13.10 -11.62 27.87
N ASN A 89 13.33 -12.66 28.69
CA ASN A 89 14.66 -13.14 29.06
C ASN A 89 14.71 -14.66 28.85
N PRO A 90 14.76 -15.11 27.58
CA PRO A 90 14.58 -16.51 27.24
C PRO A 90 15.79 -17.38 27.58
N ASN A 91 15.60 -18.70 27.57
CA ASN A 91 16.69 -19.67 27.67
C ASN A 91 16.94 -20.45 26.37
N CYS A 92 16.06 -20.28 25.39
CA CYS A 92 16.23 -20.76 24.03
C CYS A 92 16.04 -19.66 22.98
N GLU A 93 16.46 -19.96 21.76
CA GLU A 93 16.15 -19.20 20.56
C GLU A 93 15.74 -20.12 19.41
N ALA A 94 14.89 -19.61 18.51
CA ALA A 94 14.54 -20.28 17.27
C ALA A 94 15.51 -19.87 16.16
N LYS A 95 16.20 -20.83 15.56
CA LYS A 95 17.18 -20.62 14.48
C LYS A 95 16.77 -21.38 13.23
N VAL A 96 16.93 -20.76 12.07
CA VAL A 96 16.86 -21.46 10.79
C VAL A 96 18.18 -22.20 10.58
N THR A 97 18.11 -23.52 10.41
CA THR A 97 19.28 -24.38 10.15
C THR A 97 19.10 -25.14 8.84
N ALA A 98 20.22 -25.44 8.18
CA ALA A 98 20.23 -26.25 6.96
C ALA A 98 20.58 -27.70 7.32
N VAL A 99 19.64 -28.62 7.07
CA VAL A 99 19.79 -30.06 7.32
C VAL A 99 19.40 -30.80 6.04
N ASP A 100 20.30 -31.65 5.53
CA ASP A 100 20.11 -32.44 4.32
C ASP A 100 19.62 -31.63 3.09
N GLY A 101 20.10 -30.38 2.97
CA GLY A 101 19.74 -29.48 1.87
C GLY A 101 18.39 -28.76 2.03
N HIS A 102 17.71 -28.94 3.16
CA HIS A 102 16.46 -28.26 3.49
C HIS A 102 16.65 -27.30 4.67
N TYR A 103 15.89 -26.21 4.67
CA TYR A 103 15.83 -25.29 5.79
C TYR A 103 14.74 -25.73 6.77
N GLN A 104 15.08 -25.77 8.06
CA GLN A 104 14.17 -26.09 9.15
C GLN A 104 14.35 -25.10 10.31
N ILE A 105 13.37 -25.04 11.21
CA ILE A 105 13.45 -24.20 12.40
C ILE A 105 13.84 -25.11 13.58
N GLY A 106 15.04 -24.94 14.11
CA GLY A 106 15.48 -25.61 15.33
C GLY A 106 15.42 -24.67 16.54
N ILE A 107 15.04 -25.21 17.69
CA ILE A 107 15.12 -24.53 18.98
C ILE A 107 16.43 -24.94 19.65
N TYR A 108 17.26 -23.96 19.99
CA TYR A 108 18.57 -24.16 20.61
C TYR A 108 18.67 -23.39 21.92
N THR A 109 19.44 -23.90 22.88
CA THR A 109 19.67 -23.20 24.15
C THR A 109 20.65 -22.04 23.98
N VAL A 110 20.36 -20.89 24.60
CA VAL A 110 21.30 -19.74 24.66
C VAL A 110 22.08 -19.69 25.98
N ARG A 111 21.63 -20.46 26.97
CA ARG A 111 22.28 -20.67 28.26
C ARG A 111 21.93 -22.07 28.79
N PRO A 112 22.64 -22.59 29.81
CA PRO A 112 22.26 -23.85 30.41
C PRO A 112 20.83 -23.81 30.96
N ILE A 113 20.10 -24.93 30.82
CA ILE A 113 18.73 -25.10 31.31
C ILE A 113 18.72 -26.26 32.30
N ALA A 114 18.30 -26.01 33.54
CA ALA A 114 18.23 -27.05 34.56
C ALA A 114 17.03 -27.99 34.34
N GLU A 115 17.10 -29.19 34.92
CA GLU A 115 15.94 -30.07 35.03
C GLU A 115 14.81 -29.35 35.81
N GLY A 116 13.59 -29.39 35.28
CA GLY A 116 12.41 -28.72 35.83
C GLY A 116 12.24 -27.25 35.40
N GLU A 117 13.23 -26.65 34.74
CA GLU A 117 13.12 -25.27 34.25
C GLU A 117 12.22 -25.18 33.00
N GLU A 118 11.38 -24.13 32.91
CA GLU A 118 10.55 -23.87 31.74
C GLU A 118 11.42 -23.44 30.54
N ILE A 119 11.22 -24.09 29.40
CA ILE A 119 11.85 -23.75 28.13
C ILE A 119 11.06 -22.60 27.52
N THR A 120 11.75 -21.52 27.13
CA THR A 120 11.15 -20.29 26.60
C THR A 120 12.03 -19.68 25.52
N PHE A 121 11.43 -19.01 24.53
CA PHE A 121 12.15 -18.19 23.54
C PHE A 121 11.47 -16.83 23.32
N ASP A 122 12.19 -15.84 22.78
CA ASP A 122 11.56 -14.59 22.35
C ASP A 122 10.84 -14.80 21.01
N TYR A 123 9.53 -14.55 20.97
CA TYR A 123 8.72 -14.77 19.77
C TYR A 123 9.13 -13.83 18.64
N ASN A 124 9.78 -12.70 18.94
CA ASN A 124 10.21 -11.69 17.96
C ASN A 124 9.09 -11.28 16.99
N SER A 125 7.84 -11.43 17.43
CA SER A 125 6.64 -11.16 16.63
C SER A 125 6.37 -9.67 16.64
N VAL A 126 5.95 -9.14 15.51
CA VAL A 126 5.76 -7.70 15.30
C VAL A 126 4.31 -7.46 14.89
N THR A 127 3.66 -6.47 15.49
CA THR A 127 2.33 -6.00 15.09
C THR A 127 2.36 -4.52 14.69
N GLU A 128 1.56 -4.19 13.68
CA GLU A 128 1.26 -2.81 13.28
C GLU A 128 0.03 -2.24 14.01
N SER A 129 -0.75 -3.07 14.73
CA SER A 129 -1.91 -2.60 15.50
C SER A 129 -1.50 -2.24 16.91
N LYS A 130 -1.81 -1.00 17.30
CA LYS A 130 -1.57 -0.52 18.66
C LYS A 130 -2.45 -1.28 19.64
N GLU A 131 -3.70 -1.51 19.27
CA GLU A 131 -4.68 -2.23 20.06
C GLU A 131 -4.23 -3.68 20.30
N GLU A 132 -3.69 -4.34 19.27
CA GLU A 132 -3.15 -5.70 19.40
C GLU A 132 -1.93 -5.75 20.32
N HIS A 133 -1.02 -4.79 20.17
CA HIS A 133 0.15 -4.67 21.03
C HIS A 133 -0.23 -4.48 22.51
N GLU A 134 -1.19 -3.60 22.78
CA GLU A 134 -1.69 -3.30 24.13
C GLU A 134 -2.43 -4.49 24.76
N ALA A 135 -3.14 -5.29 23.97
CA ALA A 135 -3.83 -6.49 24.45
C ALA A 135 -2.90 -7.71 24.61
N SER A 136 -1.73 -7.71 23.96
CA SER A 136 -0.75 -8.80 23.97
C SER A 136 0.16 -8.80 25.21
N VAL A 137 -0.44 -8.73 26.39
CA VAL A 137 0.28 -8.61 27.67
C VAL A 137 1.24 -9.77 27.92
N CYS A 138 2.51 -9.45 28.18
CA CYS A 138 3.55 -10.43 28.51
C CYS A 138 3.51 -10.80 29.99
N LEU A 139 3.43 -12.10 30.27
CA LEU A 139 3.39 -12.66 31.62
C LEU A 139 4.65 -13.46 31.99
N CYS A 140 5.78 -13.20 31.33
CA CYS A 140 7.01 -13.99 31.53
C CYS A 140 7.68 -13.83 32.91
N GLY A 141 7.29 -12.81 33.69
CA GLY A 141 7.84 -12.56 35.03
C GLY A 141 9.29 -12.03 35.07
N SER A 142 9.92 -11.80 33.92
CA SER A 142 11.28 -11.24 33.86
C SER A 142 11.34 -9.80 34.38
N GLN A 143 12.44 -9.43 35.07
CA GLN A 143 12.68 -8.05 35.52
C GLN A 143 12.91 -7.07 34.35
N ILE A 144 13.29 -7.58 33.19
CA ILE A 144 13.48 -6.81 31.95
C ILE A 144 12.32 -7.04 30.96
N CYS A 145 11.13 -7.40 31.46
CA CYS A 145 9.95 -7.62 30.64
C CYS A 145 9.57 -6.35 29.87
N ARG A 146 9.30 -6.49 28.57
CA ARG A 146 8.86 -5.41 27.67
C ARG A 146 7.37 -5.04 27.84
N GLY A 147 6.64 -5.73 28.71
CA GLY A 147 5.20 -5.53 28.94
C GLY A 147 4.29 -6.22 27.90
N SER A 148 4.73 -6.37 26.65
CA SER A 148 4.02 -7.08 25.58
C SER A 148 4.89 -8.19 24.97
N TYR A 149 4.27 -9.30 24.56
CA TYR A 149 4.96 -10.37 23.83
C TYR A 149 5.07 -10.08 22.32
N LEU A 150 4.39 -9.03 21.84
CA LEU A 150 4.54 -8.48 20.50
C LEU A 150 5.37 -7.20 20.54
N ASN A 151 6.25 -7.02 19.57
CA ASN A 151 6.87 -5.73 19.29
C ASN A 151 5.90 -4.86 18.47
N PHE A 152 5.79 -3.59 18.80
CA PHE A 152 4.98 -2.64 18.03
C PHE A 152 5.83 -1.97 16.95
N SER A 153 5.41 -2.05 15.69
CA SER A 153 6.02 -1.34 14.55
C SER A 153 5.06 -0.40 13.84
N GLY A 154 3.83 -0.26 14.35
CA GLY A 154 2.78 0.57 13.75
C GLY A 154 2.92 2.03 14.14
N GLU A 155 2.59 2.92 13.21
CA GLU A 155 2.34 4.35 13.45
C GLU A 155 3.51 5.17 14.08
N GLY A 156 3.34 6.49 14.09
CA GLY A 156 4.32 7.41 14.68
C GLY A 156 5.65 7.50 13.92
N ALA A 157 6.76 7.37 14.64
CA ALA A 157 8.10 7.59 14.09
C ALA A 157 8.51 6.55 13.03
N PHE A 158 8.03 5.30 13.15
CA PHE A 158 8.42 4.19 12.27
C PHE A 158 7.92 4.33 10.83
N GLU A 159 6.82 5.06 10.60
CA GLU A 159 6.27 5.32 9.26
C GLU A 159 6.57 6.71 8.73
N LYS A 160 7.22 7.57 9.53
CA LYS A 160 7.37 8.98 9.19
C LYS A 160 8.13 9.18 7.87
N VAL A 161 9.24 8.46 7.70
CA VAL A 161 10.06 8.53 6.48
C VAL A 161 9.30 7.97 5.27
N LEU A 162 8.60 6.84 5.43
CA LEU A 162 7.70 6.28 4.41
C LEU A 162 6.62 7.27 3.96
N MET A 163 5.95 7.94 4.89
CA MET A 163 4.85 8.85 4.58
C MET A 163 5.32 10.18 3.98
N GLU A 164 6.54 10.63 4.32
CA GLU A 164 7.12 11.87 3.83
C GLU A 164 7.79 11.72 2.46
N PHE A 165 8.53 10.63 2.23
CA PHE A 165 9.37 10.45 1.04
C PHE A 165 8.87 9.37 0.07
N HIS A 166 7.84 8.61 0.44
CA HIS A 166 7.30 7.54 -0.39
C HIS A 166 5.78 7.50 -0.33
N GLY A 167 5.16 8.66 -0.50
CA GLY A 167 3.73 8.84 -0.56
C GLY A 167 3.09 8.15 -1.77
N VAL A 168 1.77 8.32 -1.94
CA VAL A 168 1.05 7.62 -3.02
C VAL A 168 1.56 8.01 -4.41
N LEU A 169 1.88 9.28 -4.65
CA LEU A 169 2.41 9.76 -5.93
C LEU A 169 3.82 9.25 -6.18
N ASP A 170 4.67 9.20 -5.15
CA ASP A 170 6.05 8.70 -5.26
C ASP A 170 6.06 7.21 -5.62
N ARG A 171 5.19 6.42 -4.95
CA ARG A 171 5.01 4.99 -5.24
C ARG A 171 4.53 4.74 -6.67
N HIS A 172 3.61 5.56 -7.17
CA HIS A 172 3.17 5.47 -8.56
C HIS A 172 4.25 5.93 -9.53
N SER A 173 5.03 6.97 -9.20
CA SER A 173 6.17 7.42 -10.01
C SER A 173 7.19 6.32 -10.19
N LEU A 174 7.61 5.64 -9.11
CA LEU A 174 8.54 4.51 -9.20
C LEU A 174 7.99 3.35 -10.03
N LEU A 175 6.69 3.03 -9.86
CA LEU A 175 6.04 1.96 -10.62
C LEU A 175 5.94 2.32 -12.11
N LEU A 176 5.59 3.56 -12.43
CA LEU A 176 5.52 4.03 -13.82
C LEU A 176 6.87 3.98 -14.51
N GLN A 177 7.93 4.47 -13.86
CA GLN A 177 9.29 4.39 -14.40
C GLN A 177 9.67 2.94 -14.73
N ALA A 178 9.34 1.99 -13.85
CA ALA A 178 9.60 0.58 -14.07
C ALA A 178 8.72 -0.02 -15.19
N CYS A 179 7.44 0.39 -15.27
CA CYS A 179 6.51 -0.01 -16.32
C CYS A 179 6.94 0.50 -17.71
N GLU A 180 7.42 1.74 -17.80
CA GLU A 180 7.89 2.36 -19.03
C GLU A 180 9.23 1.77 -19.49
N ALA A 181 10.17 1.55 -18.56
CA ALA A 181 11.45 0.93 -18.88
C ALA A 181 11.29 -0.54 -19.32
N ASN A 182 10.35 -1.26 -18.69
CA ASN A 182 10.02 -2.67 -18.92
C ASN A 182 11.25 -3.60 -19.08
N SER A 183 12.33 -3.27 -18.39
CA SER A 183 13.62 -3.92 -18.48
C SER A 183 14.37 -3.71 -17.17
N VAL A 184 15.31 -4.61 -16.87
CA VAL A 184 16.08 -4.58 -15.62
C VAL A 184 17.49 -4.10 -15.94
N SER A 185 17.91 -3.00 -15.33
CA SER A 185 19.25 -2.46 -15.50
C SER A 185 20.28 -3.23 -14.65
N GLN A 186 21.58 -3.06 -14.96
CA GLN A 186 22.64 -3.62 -14.13
C GLN A 186 22.62 -3.05 -12.70
N GLN A 187 22.28 -1.77 -12.55
CA GLN A 187 22.16 -1.15 -11.24
C GLN A 187 21.00 -1.77 -10.43
N ASP A 188 19.88 -2.12 -11.08
CA ASP A 188 18.77 -2.81 -10.43
C ASP A 188 19.20 -4.15 -9.84
N LEU A 189 19.98 -4.94 -10.60
CA LEU A 189 20.50 -6.23 -10.12
C LEU A 189 21.45 -6.08 -8.93
N ILE A 190 22.28 -5.03 -8.92
CA ILE A 190 23.17 -4.72 -7.79
C ILE A 190 22.37 -4.38 -6.54
N ASP A 191 21.35 -3.54 -6.66
CA ASP A 191 20.52 -3.13 -5.52
C ASP A 191 19.73 -4.31 -4.94
N LEU A 192 19.15 -5.15 -5.80
CA LEU A 192 18.47 -6.39 -5.40
C LEU A 192 19.41 -7.36 -4.68
N GLY A 193 20.62 -7.56 -5.23
CA GLY A 193 21.64 -8.41 -4.61
C GLY A 193 22.09 -7.91 -3.24
N ARG A 194 22.20 -6.58 -3.05
CA ARG A 194 22.52 -5.98 -1.73
C ARG A 194 21.42 -6.21 -0.69
N ALA A 195 20.17 -6.33 -1.11
CA ALA A 195 19.05 -6.68 -0.23
C ALA A 195 18.91 -8.21 -0.01
N GLY A 196 19.76 -9.01 -0.66
CA GLY A 196 19.67 -10.47 -0.66
C GLY A 196 18.54 -11.01 -1.53
N LEU A 197 17.87 -10.20 -2.36
CA LEU A 197 16.77 -10.68 -3.20
C LEU A 197 17.32 -11.34 -4.47
N GLY A 198 17.07 -12.64 -4.62
CA GLY A 198 17.69 -13.48 -5.65
C GLY A 198 16.69 -14.23 -6.52
N THR A 199 17.17 -15.28 -7.19
CA THR A 199 16.41 -16.07 -8.17
C THR A 199 15.19 -16.77 -7.57
N CYS A 200 15.21 -17.22 -6.32
CA CYS A 200 14.04 -17.84 -5.69
C CYS A 200 12.79 -16.92 -5.72
N LEU A 201 13.00 -15.63 -5.44
CA LEU A 201 11.94 -14.63 -5.42
C LEU A 201 11.73 -13.92 -6.76
N LEU A 202 12.78 -13.79 -7.59
CA LEU A 202 12.73 -12.95 -8.79
C LEU A 202 12.58 -13.74 -10.10
N ALA A 203 12.96 -15.02 -10.15
CA ALA A 203 12.89 -15.80 -11.37
C ALA A 203 11.45 -15.92 -11.87
N GLY A 204 11.27 -15.82 -13.20
CA GLY A 204 9.97 -15.89 -13.87
C GLY A 204 9.11 -14.64 -13.75
N LEU A 205 9.50 -13.61 -12.98
CA LEU A 205 8.78 -12.34 -12.94
C LEU A 205 9.06 -11.51 -14.21
N PRO A 206 8.10 -10.66 -14.65
CA PRO A 206 8.31 -9.77 -15.79
C PRO A 206 9.32 -8.67 -15.46
N GLY A 207 10.03 -8.17 -16.48
CA GLY A 207 11.14 -7.22 -16.31
C GLY A 207 10.74 -5.94 -15.55
N TRP A 208 9.57 -5.36 -15.85
CA TRP A 208 9.06 -4.20 -15.13
C TRP A 208 8.85 -4.46 -13.63
N LEU A 209 8.48 -5.68 -13.22
CA LEU A 209 8.24 -6.00 -11.81
C LEU A 209 9.56 -6.17 -11.06
N VAL A 210 10.56 -6.78 -11.70
CA VAL A 210 11.91 -6.88 -11.15
C VAL A 210 12.55 -5.49 -11.01
N ALA A 211 12.40 -4.63 -12.02
CA ALA A 211 12.86 -3.24 -11.96
C ALA A 211 12.15 -2.45 -10.84
N TYR A 212 10.82 -2.59 -10.72
CA TYR A 212 10.06 -1.95 -9.64
C TYR A 212 10.52 -2.42 -8.26
N THR A 213 10.81 -3.71 -8.11
CA THR A 213 11.35 -4.27 -6.86
C THR A 213 12.68 -3.62 -6.50
N ALA A 214 13.57 -3.42 -7.47
CA ALA A 214 14.83 -2.72 -7.25
C ALA A 214 14.61 -1.25 -6.84
N HIS A 215 13.64 -0.56 -7.45
CA HIS A 215 13.28 0.80 -7.09
C HIS A 215 12.79 0.88 -5.62
N LEU A 216 11.99 -0.09 -5.19
CA LEU A 216 11.55 -0.20 -3.80
C LEU A 216 12.72 -0.48 -2.85
N VAL A 217 13.66 -1.36 -3.22
CA VAL A 217 14.86 -1.63 -2.41
C VAL A 217 15.71 -0.38 -2.21
N ARG A 218 15.88 0.46 -3.24
CA ARG A 218 16.57 1.76 -3.09
C ARG A 218 15.88 2.65 -2.05
N PHE A 219 14.55 2.72 -2.08
CA PHE A 219 13.79 3.46 -1.09
C PHE A 219 13.96 2.88 0.31
N ILE A 220 13.87 1.55 0.48
CA ILE A 220 14.03 0.87 1.76
C ILE A 220 15.42 1.17 2.37
N PHE A 221 16.48 1.16 1.56
CA PHE A 221 17.82 1.54 2.04
C PHE A 221 17.94 3.03 2.38
N PHE A 222 17.27 3.90 1.63
CA PHE A 222 17.17 5.32 1.97
C PHE A 222 16.42 5.52 3.31
N GLU A 223 15.33 4.78 3.53
CA GLU A 223 14.56 4.81 4.77
C GLU A 223 15.44 4.43 5.96
N ARG A 224 16.16 3.31 5.87
CA ARG A 224 17.12 2.85 6.90
C ARG A 224 18.15 3.92 7.29
N GLN A 225 18.58 4.77 6.35
CA GLN A 225 19.55 5.84 6.65
C GLN A 225 18.95 7.02 7.43
N LYS A 226 17.67 7.35 7.16
CA LYS A 226 17.00 8.50 7.80
C LYS A 226 16.27 8.14 9.08
N LEU A 227 15.72 6.95 9.15
CA LEU A 227 14.80 6.53 10.19
C LEU A 227 15.38 6.55 11.62
N PRO A 228 16.65 6.17 11.87
CA PRO A 228 17.23 6.23 13.21
C PRO A 228 17.11 7.63 13.86
N HIS A 229 17.26 8.70 13.07
CA HIS A 229 17.14 10.06 13.58
C HIS A 229 15.71 10.39 14.03
N GLU A 230 14.71 9.98 13.24
CA GLU A 230 13.30 10.21 13.55
C GLU A 230 12.83 9.40 14.77
N ILE A 231 13.26 8.14 14.85
CA ILE A 231 13.01 7.27 16.01
C ILE A 231 13.66 7.85 17.27
N PHE A 232 14.95 8.19 17.20
CA PHE A 232 15.68 8.78 18.31
C PHE A 232 14.98 10.04 18.86
N LYS A 233 14.59 10.96 17.96
CA LYS A 233 13.90 12.18 18.34
C LYS A 233 12.58 11.87 19.06
N HIS A 234 11.79 10.95 18.52
CA HIS A 234 10.52 10.55 19.11
C HIS A 234 10.70 9.91 20.50
N ASN A 235 11.62 8.94 20.63
CA ASN A 235 11.89 8.26 21.89
C ASN A 235 12.34 9.24 22.99
N VAL A 236 13.20 10.20 22.65
CA VAL A 236 13.64 11.25 23.59
C VAL A 236 12.48 12.16 23.99
N ASP A 237 11.65 12.60 23.04
CA ASP A 237 10.50 13.47 23.32
C ASP A 237 9.44 12.77 24.18
N GLU A 238 9.25 11.46 24.04
CA GLU A 238 8.39 10.66 24.92
C GLU A 238 9.01 10.48 26.32
N LYS A 239 10.28 10.06 26.41
CA LYS A 239 10.94 9.83 27.70
C LYS A 239 11.09 11.10 28.53
N ARG A 240 11.28 12.26 27.91
CA ARG A 240 11.32 13.56 28.61
C ARG A 240 10.06 13.89 29.38
N GLN A 241 8.93 13.24 29.09
CA GLN A 241 7.68 13.43 29.83
C GLN A 241 7.72 12.76 31.21
N PHE A 242 8.61 11.78 31.40
CA PHE A 242 8.66 10.93 32.59
C PHE A 242 10.01 10.93 33.30
N PHE A 243 11.11 11.19 32.58
CA PHE A 243 12.48 11.11 33.07
C PHE A 243 13.23 12.43 32.87
N THR A 244 13.99 12.86 33.87
CA THR A 244 14.86 14.06 33.78
C THR A 244 16.21 13.76 33.16
N ASP A 245 16.76 12.57 33.43
CA ASP A 245 18.06 12.11 32.92
C ASP A 245 17.86 10.99 31.91
N ILE A 246 18.27 11.23 30.66
CA ILE A 246 18.15 10.27 29.55
C ILE A 246 19.55 9.97 29.03
N ASN A 247 19.91 8.69 28.94
CA ASN A 247 21.17 8.27 28.34
C ASN A 247 21.10 8.34 26.81
N MET A 248 21.57 9.46 26.26
CA MET A 248 21.48 9.75 24.83
C MET A 248 22.19 8.74 23.93
N ASP A 249 23.31 8.15 24.38
CA ASP A 249 24.04 7.15 23.59
C ASP A 249 23.25 5.82 23.50
N SER A 250 22.60 5.42 24.60
CA SER A 250 21.70 4.26 24.62
C SER A 250 20.52 4.46 23.68
N GLU A 251 19.85 5.62 23.76
CA GLU A 251 18.69 5.90 22.89
C GLU A 251 19.07 5.90 21.40
N LYS A 252 20.27 6.37 21.07
CA LYS A 252 20.76 6.38 19.69
C LYS A 252 20.99 4.95 19.18
N ASN A 253 21.63 4.10 19.99
CA ASN A 253 21.86 2.70 19.63
C ASN A 253 20.53 1.94 19.51
N ASP A 254 19.58 2.18 20.42
CA ASP A 254 18.24 1.59 20.36
C ASP A 254 17.50 2.00 19.09
N ALA A 255 17.61 3.28 18.69
CA ALA A 255 17.01 3.78 17.46
C ALA A 255 17.63 3.16 16.19
N GLU A 256 18.94 2.90 16.19
CA GLU A 256 19.62 2.18 15.09
C GLU A 256 19.15 0.73 14.97
N VAL A 257 19.02 0.02 16.10
CA VAL A 257 18.49 -1.36 16.14
C VAL A 257 17.03 -1.40 15.68
N GLN A 258 16.20 -0.46 16.14
CA GLN A 258 14.80 -0.36 15.74
C GLN A 258 14.66 -0.08 14.23
N ALA A 259 15.49 0.80 13.67
CA ALA A 259 15.51 1.05 12.22
C ALA A 259 15.92 -0.18 11.40
N GLU A 260 16.84 -1.00 11.91
CA GLU A 260 17.20 -2.29 11.28
C GLU A 260 16.02 -3.28 11.32
N GLY A 261 15.26 -3.28 12.43
CA GLY A 261 14.01 -4.04 12.53
C GLY A 261 12.99 -3.64 11.45
N VAL A 262 12.82 -2.33 11.25
CA VAL A 262 11.94 -1.80 10.17
C VAL A 262 12.46 -2.22 8.80
N LEU A 263 13.76 -2.11 8.51
CA LEU A 263 14.35 -2.59 7.25
C LEU A 263 13.98 -4.06 6.97
N ASN A 264 14.13 -4.94 7.97
CA ASN A 264 13.81 -6.36 7.82
C ASN A 264 12.31 -6.57 7.58
N SER A 265 11.45 -5.91 8.33
CA SER A 265 9.99 -5.95 8.14
C SER A 265 9.58 -5.46 6.74
N ARG A 266 10.19 -4.39 6.23
CA ARG A 266 9.93 -3.91 4.86
C ARG A 266 10.32 -4.93 3.80
N LEU A 267 11.45 -5.62 3.96
CA LEU A 267 11.86 -6.69 3.04
C LEU A 267 10.94 -7.91 3.11
N GLN A 268 10.46 -8.29 4.29
CA GLN A 268 9.43 -9.33 4.46
C GLN A 268 8.13 -8.94 3.74
N ASN A 269 7.63 -7.72 3.96
CA ASN A 269 6.41 -7.21 3.31
C ASN A 269 6.55 -7.14 1.78
N LEU A 270 7.73 -6.76 1.28
CA LEU A 270 8.02 -6.82 -0.15
C LEU A 270 8.01 -8.27 -0.69
N THR A 271 8.58 -9.21 0.04
CA THR A 271 8.60 -10.64 -0.32
C THR A 271 7.19 -11.23 -0.38
N HIS A 272 6.36 -10.97 0.64
CA HIS A 272 4.95 -11.35 0.65
C HIS A 272 4.18 -10.76 -0.53
N THR A 273 4.44 -9.49 -0.84
CA THR A 273 3.81 -8.77 -1.97
C THR A 273 4.14 -9.43 -3.30
N LEU A 274 5.42 -9.75 -3.53
CA LEU A 274 5.85 -10.40 -4.77
C LEU A 274 5.26 -11.80 -4.91
N ASP A 275 5.20 -12.58 -3.85
CA ASP A 275 4.59 -13.91 -3.87
C ASP A 275 3.07 -13.86 -4.18
N LYS A 276 2.34 -12.95 -3.53
CA LYS A 276 0.91 -12.68 -3.81
C LYS A 276 0.67 -12.27 -5.27
N VAL A 277 1.46 -11.32 -5.78
CA VAL A 277 1.34 -10.82 -7.17
C VAL A 277 1.70 -11.91 -8.17
N ARG A 278 2.77 -12.68 -7.92
CA ARG A 278 3.19 -13.82 -8.73
C ARG A 278 2.09 -14.87 -8.84
N TYR A 279 1.43 -15.21 -7.74
CA TYR A 279 0.30 -16.15 -7.74
C TYR A 279 -0.83 -15.68 -8.65
N VAL A 280 -1.27 -14.43 -8.50
CA VAL A 280 -2.37 -13.86 -9.32
C VAL A 280 -1.96 -13.81 -10.79
N MET A 281 -0.74 -13.37 -11.11
CA MET A 281 -0.24 -13.37 -12.49
C MET A 281 -0.19 -14.78 -13.10
N ARG A 282 0.21 -15.80 -12.34
CA ARG A 282 0.18 -17.19 -12.80
C ARG A 282 -1.24 -17.65 -13.13
N CYS A 283 -2.22 -17.29 -12.30
CA CYS A 283 -3.62 -17.62 -12.54
C CYS A 283 -4.18 -16.96 -13.82
N ILE A 284 -3.72 -15.76 -14.16
CA ILE A 284 -4.25 -14.98 -15.29
C ILE A 284 -3.51 -15.28 -16.60
N PHE A 285 -2.19 -15.37 -16.55
CA PHE A 285 -1.32 -15.43 -17.74
C PHE A 285 -0.63 -16.79 -17.93
N GLY A 286 -0.81 -17.73 -17.01
CA GLY A 286 -0.12 -19.03 -16.97
C GLY A 286 1.33 -18.89 -16.52
N ASP A 287 2.12 -18.09 -17.23
CA ASP A 287 3.49 -17.70 -16.86
C ASP A 287 3.51 -16.21 -16.46
N PRO A 288 3.89 -15.85 -15.21
CA PRO A 288 4.01 -14.47 -14.77
C PRO A 288 4.88 -13.59 -15.67
N LYS A 289 5.87 -14.15 -16.38
CA LYS A 289 6.75 -13.40 -17.29
C LYS A 289 5.98 -12.75 -18.44
N ASN A 290 4.81 -13.28 -18.78
CA ASN A 290 3.93 -12.74 -19.82
C ASN A 290 3.00 -11.63 -19.33
N ALA A 291 2.99 -11.33 -18.01
CA ALA A 291 2.15 -10.27 -17.46
C ALA A 291 2.65 -8.90 -17.92
N PRO A 292 1.87 -8.15 -18.72
CA PRO A 292 2.32 -6.88 -19.27
C PRO A 292 2.18 -5.78 -18.21
N PRO A 293 2.85 -4.62 -18.30
CA PRO A 293 2.79 -3.60 -17.25
C PRO A 293 1.35 -3.16 -16.89
N PRO A 294 1.01 -2.97 -15.59
CA PRO A 294 -0.34 -2.61 -15.16
C PRO A 294 -0.67 -1.13 -15.40
N LEU A 295 0.33 -0.27 -15.55
CA LEU A 295 0.16 1.15 -15.84
C LEU A 295 0.65 1.45 -17.26
N VAL A 296 -0.16 2.18 -18.02
CA VAL A 296 0.14 2.53 -19.41
C VAL A 296 -0.02 4.02 -19.60
N ARG A 297 1.03 4.70 -20.07
CA ARG A 297 0.98 6.11 -20.47
C ARG A 297 0.12 6.27 -21.73
N LEU A 298 -0.76 7.27 -21.71
CA LEU A 298 -1.59 7.64 -22.84
C LEU A 298 -0.83 8.63 -23.72
N THR A 299 -0.74 8.33 -25.01
CA THR A 299 -0.11 9.20 -26.01
C THR A 299 -0.92 9.17 -27.32
N GLY A 300 -0.71 10.18 -28.16
CA GLY A 300 -1.30 10.29 -29.48
C GLY A 300 -2.82 10.05 -29.49
N ARG A 301 -3.30 9.16 -30.35
CA ARG A 301 -4.75 8.86 -30.49
C ARG A 301 -5.42 8.38 -29.20
N SER A 302 -4.70 7.63 -28.36
CA SER A 302 -5.26 7.13 -27.10
C SER A 302 -5.51 8.26 -26.09
N LEU A 303 -4.65 9.27 -26.10
CA LEU A 303 -4.81 10.48 -25.29
C LEU A 303 -5.99 11.32 -25.79
N VAL A 304 -6.09 11.53 -27.12
CA VAL A 304 -7.23 12.24 -27.71
C VAL A 304 -8.56 11.54 -27.41
N SER A 305 -8.59 10.20 -27.46
CA SER A 305 -9.77 9.43 -27.12
C SER A 305 -10.18 9.58 -25.65
N ALA A 306 -9.22 9.69 -24.72
CA ALA A 306 -9.51 9.82 -23.30
C ALA A 306 -9.94 11.23 -22.90
N ILE A 307 -9.40 12.26 -23.56
CA ILE A 307 -9.63 13.65 -23.21
C ILE A 307 -10.76 14.30 -24.05
N TRP A 308 -10.78 14.08 -25.37
CA TRP A 308 -11.54 14.93 -26.29
C TRP A 308 -12.75 14.28 -26.98
N LYS A 309 -12.63 13.04 -27.49
CA LYS A 309 -13.66 12.50 -28.42
C LYS A 309 -14.04 11.02 -28.31
N GLY A 310 -13.58 10.32 -27.29
CA GLY A 310 -14.08 8.98 -26.99
C GLY A 310 -15.35 9.03 -26.15
N GLU A 311 -16.16 7.99 -26.24
CA GLU A 311 -17.25 7.76 -25.27
C GLU A 311 -16.65 7.74 -23.86
N GLY A 312 -17.22 8.53 -22.94
CA GLY A 312 -16.69 8.70 -21.58
C GLY A 312 -15.34 9.43 -21.53
N SER A 313 -15.02 10.23 -22.54
CA SER A 313 -13.91 11.18 -22.48
C SER A 313 -14.26 12.37 -21.58
N LEU A 314 -13.24 13.12 -21.14
CA LEU A 314 -13.46 14.32 -20.30
C LEU A 314 -14.46 15.31 -20.93
N VAL A 315 -14.33 15.57 -22.23
CA VAL A 315 -15.21 16.51 -22.96
C VAL A 315 -16.61 15.93 -23.19
N ASP A 316 -16.71 14.62 -23.45
CA ASP A 316 -17.99 13.93 -23.58
C ASP A 316 -18.80 13.99 -22.28
N GLU A 317 -18.17 13.66 -21.15
CA GLU A 317 -18.80 13.71 -19.82
C GLU A 317 -19.17 15.13 -19.39
N LEU A 318 -18.39 16.13 -19.82
CA LEU A 318 -18.72 17.54 -19.61
C LEU A 318 -20.02 17.89 -20.34
N LEU A 319 -20.14 17.48 -21.62
CA LEU A 319 -21.33 17.74 -22.42
C LEU A 319 -22.57 17.02 -21.86
N GLU A 320 -22.44 15.75 -21.46
CA GLU A 320 -23.51 15.00 -20.79
C GLU A 320 -23.94 15.65 -19.47
N SER A 321 -22.98 16.18 -18.70
CA SER A 321 -23.27 16.86 -17.43
C SER A 321 -23.95 18.21 -17.64
N MET A 322 -23.65 18.91 -18.75
CA MET A 322 -24.24 20.21 -19.11
C MET A 322 -25.64 20.09 -19.71
N GLU A 323 -25.95 19.00 -20.40
CA GLU A 323 -27.20 18.82 -21.15
C GLU A 323 -28.49 19.13 -20.36
N PRO A 324 -28.64 18.77 -19.07
CA PRO A 324 -29.85 19.11 -18.30
C PRO A 324 -29.95 20.57 -17.85
N HIS A 325 -28.91 21.39 -18.09
CA HIS A 325 -28.73 22.72 -17.49
C HIS A 325 -28.54 23.84 -18.50
N VAL A 326 -28.33 23.52 -19.77
CA VAL A 326 -27.99 24.47 -20.84
C VAL A 326 -29.03 24.33 -21.95
N GLU A 327 -29.50 25.46 -22.48
CA GLU A 327 -30.45 25.50 -23.60
C GLU A 327 -29.88 24.75 -24.82
N GLU A 328 -30.74 24.04 -25.55
CA GLU A 328 -30.36 23.13 -26.64
C GLU A 328 -29.54 23.84 -27.74
N ASP A 329 -29.92 25.08 -28.09
CA ASP A 329 -29.22 25.89 -29.09
C ASP A 329 -27.78 26.21 -28.67
N VAL A 330 -27.58 26.57 -27.39
CA VAL A 330 -26.26 26.89 -26.83
C VAL A 330 -25.40 25.63 -26.78
N LEU A 331 -25.99 24.49 -26.39
CA LEU A 331 -25.29 23.21 -26.35
C LEU A 331 -24.89 22.75 -27.76
N THR A 332 -25.74 22.98 -28.76
CA THR A 332 -25.49 22.63 -30.17
C THR A 332 -24.35 23.47 -30.75
N ASP A 333 -24.34 24.78 -30.50
CA ASP A 333 -23.23 25.67 -30.88
C ASP A 333 -21.91 25.22 -30.23
N LEU A 334 -21.93 24.94 -28.92
CA LEU A 334 -20.74 24.46 -28.20
C LEU A 334 -20.22 23.12 -28.77
N LYS A 335 -21.12 22.16 -29.05
CA LYS A 335 -20.76 20.88 -29.69
C LYS A 335 -20.12 21.09 -31.06
N ALA A 336 -20.62 22.03 -31.87
CA ALA A 336 -20.04 22.35 -33.16
C ALA A 336 -18.63 22.96 -33.02
N LYS A 337 -18.46 23.90 -32.08
CA LYS A 337 -17.14 24.50 -31.78
C LYS A 337 -16.13 23.50 -31.24
N ILE A 338 -16.55 22.57 -30.37
CA ILE A 338 -15.69 21.48 -29.85
C ILE A 338 -15.20 20.58 -30.99
N ARG A 339 -16.06 20.26 -31.96
CA ARG A 339 -15.65 19.49 -33.15
C ARG A 339 -14.64 20.24 -34.02
N ALA A 340 -14.73 21.56 -34.09
CA ALA A 340 -13.78 22.40 -34.83
C ALA A 340 -12.38 22.46 -34.18
N HIS A 341 -12.29 22.17 -32.88
CA HIS A 341 -11.04 22.10 -32.12
C HIS A 341 -10.60 20.65 -31.86
N ASP A 342 -10.88 19.70 -32.77
CA ASP A 342 -10.40 18.31 -32.62
C ASP A 342 -8.88 18.21 -32.82
N PRO A 343 -8.11 17.80 -31.78
CA PRO A 343 -6.66 17.76 -31.83
C PRO A 343 -6.10 16.58 -32.66
N SER A 344 -6.95 15.69 -33.17
CA SER A 344 -6.53 14.44 -33.84
C SER A 344 -5.70 14.61 -35.10
N GLY A 345 -5.80 15.78 -35.74
CA GLY A 345 -5.08 16.09 -36.98
C GLY A 345 -3.71 16.72 -36.77
N SER A 346 -3.35 17.09 -35.53
CA SER A 346 -2.07 17.76 -35.24
C SER A 346 -0.89 16.79 -35.26
N GLU A 347 0.28 17.27 -35.70
CA GLU A 347 1.55 16.57 -35.51
C GLU A 347 1.98 16.58 -34.03
N ASP A 348 1.70 17.68 -33.33
CA ASP A 348 1.86 17.81 -31.88
C ASP A 348 0.50 17.68 -31.19
N ILE A 349 0.07 16.42 -31.03
CA ILE A 349 -1.22 16.10 -30.39
C ILE A 349 -1.28 16.63 -28.95
N GLU A 350 -0.18 16.57 -28.20
CA GLU A 350 -0.16 16.98 -26.79
C GLU A 350 -0.29 18.50 -26.66
N GLY A 351 0.45 19.26 -27.47
CA GLY A 351 0.32 20.71 -27.56
C GLY A 351 -1.07 21.16 -28.02
N GLU A 352 -1.64 20.48 -29.03
CA GLU A 352 -2.97 20.82 -29.55
C GLU A 352 -4.09 20.51 -28.55
N ILE A 353 -3.99 19.39 -27.82
CA ILE A 353 -4.92 19.09 -26.71
C ILE A 353 -4.88 20.20 -25.68
N ARG A 354 -3.68 20.66 -25.28
CA ARG A 354 -3.54 21.77 -24.32
C ARG A 354 -4.22 23.03 -24.85
N SER A 355 -3.94 23.44 -26.08
CA SER A 355 -4.56 24.62 -26.71
C SER A 355 -6.09 24.50 -26.76
N SER A 356 -6.60 23.33 -27.16
CA SER A 356 -8.04 23.05 -27.25
C SER A 356 -8.73 23.08 -25.88
N LEU A 357 -8.08 22.56 -24.83
CA LEU A 357 -8.60 22.63 -23.46
C LEU A 357 -8.57 24.06 -22.90
N LEU A 358 -7.52 24.85 -23.19
CA LEU A 358 -7.47 26.27 -22.78
C LEU A 358 -8.55 27.10 -23.47
N TRP A 359 -8.81 26.85 -24.75
CA TRP A 359 -9.95 27.43 -25.45
C TRP A 359 -11.28 27.04 -24.80
N LEU A 360 -11.49 25.74 -24.54
CA LEU A 360 -12.72 25.24 -23.92
C LEU A 360 -12.95 25.84 -22.54
N ARG A 361 -11.88 25.98 -21.73
CA ARG A 361 -11.91 26.70 -20.45
C ARG A 361 -12.46 28.11 -20.63
N ASP A 362 -11.99 28.86 -21.61
CA ASP A 362 -12.40 30.25 -21.82
C ASP A 362 -13.85 30.35 -22.31
N GLU A 363 -14.27 29.48 -23.24
CA GLU A 363 -15.68 29.40 -23.67
C GLU A 363 -16.62 29.07 -22.49
N LEU A 364 -16.28 28.08 -21.66
CA LEU A 364 -17.09 27.73 -20.49
C LEU A 364 -17.29 28.92 -19.54
N ARG A 365 -16.30 29.81 -19.42
CA ARG A 365 -16.39 31.01 -18.56
C ARG A 365 -17.29 32.10 -19.12
N THR A 366 -17.65 32.04 -20.41
CA THR A 366 -18.63 32.95 -21.02
C THR A 366 -20.07 32.54 -20.73
N LEU A 367 -20.29 31.28 -20.33
CA LEU A 367 -21.61 30.75 -20.03
C LEU A 367 -22.12 31.23 -18.67
N SER A 368 -23.43 31.49 -18.59
CA SER A 368 -24.08 31.92 -17.36
C SER A 368 -24.05 30.82 -16.30
N CYS A 369 -23.62 31.15 -15.08
CA CYS A 369 -23.59 30.20 -13.97
C CYS A 369 -24.83 30.30 -13.08
N THR A 370 -25.26 29.18 -12.52
CA THR A 370 -26.30 29.11 -11.47
C THR A 370 -25.81 28.25 -10.30
N TYR A 371 -26.54 28.20 -9.19
CA TYR A 371 -26.18 27.30 -8.08
C TYR A 371 -26.15 25.81 -8.47
N LYS A 372 -26.86 25.42 -9.54
CA LYS A 372 -26.87 24.04 -10.07
C LYS A 372 -25.84 23.80 -11.15
N CYS A 373 -25.38 24.87 -11.80
CA CYS A 373 -24.61 24.81 -13.03
C CYS A 373 -23.40 25.74 -12.91
N ARG A 374 -22.26 25.18 -12.52
CA ARG A 374 -21.03 25.93 -12.22
C ARG A 374 -20.00 25.75 -13.34
N HIS A 375 -20.28 26.34 -14.52
CA HIS A 375 -19.35 26.34 -15.65
C HIS A 375 -18.00 26.98 -15.28
N ASP A 376 -18.01 27.96 -14.38
CA ASP A 376 -16.82 28.60 -13.83
C ASP A 376 -15.92 27.67 -13.00
N ALA A 377 -16.50 26.66 -12.36
CA ALA A 377 -15.79 25.62 -11.63
C ALA A 377 -15.30 24.51 -12.57
N ALA A 378 -16.13 24.14 -13.55
CA ALA A 378 -15.74 23.22 -14.62
C ALA A 378 -14.55 23.79 -15.41
N ALA A 379 -14.55 25.09 -15.73
CA ALA A 379 -13.43 25.75 -16.39
C ALA A 379 -12.12 25.64 -15.59
N ASP A 380 -12.16 25.82 -14.26
CA ASP A 380 -10.97 25.65 -13.42
C ASP A 380 -10.44 24.20 -13.46
N LEU A 381 -11.33 23.21 -13.51
CA LEU A 381 -10.95 21.82 -13.69
C LEU A 381 -10.32 21.57 -15.07
N ILE A 382 -10.93 22.07 -16.14
CA ILE A 382 -10.39 21.98 -17.51
C ILE A 382 -9.02 22.65 -17.60
N HIS A 383 -8.82 23.78 -16.91
CA HIS A 383 -7.52 24.44 -16.82
C HIS A 383 -6.46 23.54 -16.17
N MET A 384 -6.80 22.82 -15.11
CA MET A 384 -5.88 21.85 -14.51
C MET A 384 -5.54 20.70 -15.46
N TYR A 385 -6.53 20.20 -16.22
CA TYR A 385 -6.29 19.21 -17.26
C TYR A 385 -5.39 19.73 -18.38
N ALA A 386 -5.57 20.98 -18.81
CA ALA A 386 -4.74 21.60 -19.86
C ALA A 386 -3.26 21.71 -19.45
N TYR A 387 -2.97 21.83 -18.15
CA TYR A 387 -1.61 21.88 -17.62
C TYR A 387 -1.10 20.52 -17.09
N THR A 388 -1.89 19.46 -17.22
CA THR A 388 -1.44 18.10 -16.94
C THR A 388 -0.73 17.54 -18.17
N LYS A 389 0.54 17.16 -18.01
CA LYS A 389 1.43 16.71 -19.10
C LYS A 389 1.35 15.20 -19.29
N CYS A 390 1.25 14.43 -18.21
CA CYS A 390 1.26 12.98 -18.28
C CYS A 390 -0.10 12.40 -17.85
N PHE A 391 -0.69 11.60 -18.74
CA PHE A 391 -1.90 10.84 -18.47
C PHE A 391 -1.62 9.36 -18.56
N PHE A 392 -2.26 8.60 -17.68
CA PHE A 392 -2.07 7.17 -17.55
C PHE A 392 -3.42 6.47 -17.42
N ARG A 393 -3.48 5.23 -17.87
CA ARG A 393 -4.58 4.32 -17.59
C ARG A 393 -4.07 3.11 -16.83
N VAL A 394 -4.96 2.53 -16.03
CA VAL A 394 -4.74 1.19 -15.49
C VAL A 394 -5.12 0.18 -16.56
N ARG A 395 -4.32 -0.88 -16.71
CA ARG A 395 -4.67 -2.04 -17.53
C ARG A 395 -5.40 -3.04 -16.66
N ASP A 396 -6.62 -3.36 -17.03
CA ASP A 396 -7.44 -4.31 -16.30
C ASP A 396 -6.85 -5.72 -16.44
N TYR A 397 -6.57 -6.33 -15.30
CA TYR A 397 -6.29 -7.76 -15.22
C TYR A 397 -7.60 -8.50 -14.94
N LYS A 398 -7.66 -9.80 -15.25
CA LYS A 398 -8.87 -10.59 -14.96
C LYS A 398 -9.04 -10.80 -13.45
N THR A 399 -10.27 -10.73 -12.97
CA THR A 399 -10.61 -11.19 -11.62
C THR A 399 -10.29 -12.69 -11.47
N VAL A 400 -9.65 -13.07 -10.37
CA VAL A 400 -9.27 -14.46 -10.06
C VAL A 400 -9.97 -14.90 -8.78
N LYS A 401 -10.55 -16.10 -8.77
CA LYS A 401 -11.04 -16.75 -7.55
C LYS A 401 -10.12 -17.92 -7.23
N SER A 402 -9.61 -17.97 -6.00
CA SER A 402 -8.70 -19.04 -5.61
C SER A 402 -9.40 -20.35 -5.25
N PRO A 403 -8.67 -21.48 -5.26
CA PRO A 403 -9.14 -22.73 -4.68
C PRO A 403 -9.49 -22.56 -3.19
N PRO A 404 -10.47 -23.32 -2.67
CA PRO A 404 -10.91 -23.17 -1.28
C PRO A 404 -9.80 -23.49 -0.29
N VAL A 405 -9.63 -22.66 0.75
CA VAL A 405 -8.91 -23.00 1.99
C VAL A 405 -9.91 -23.51 3.01
N LEU A 406 -9.54 -24.56 3.75
CA LEU A 406 -10.35 -25.13 4.80
C LEU A 406 -10.03 -24.43 6.12
N ILE A 407 -11.05 -23.84 6.74
CA ILE A 407 -10.96 -23.22 8.07
C ILE A 407 -11.69 -24.13 9.06
N SER A 408 -11.02 -24.53 10.12
CA SER A 408 -11.57 -25.37 11.19
C SER A 408 -11.91 -24.55 12.44
N PRO A 409 -12.62 -25.14 13.42
CA PRO A 409 -12.85 -24.50 14.72
C PRO A 409 -11.55 -24.18 15.47
N LEU A 410 -10.49 -24.97 15.24
CA LEU A 410 -9.16 -24.72 15.83
C LEU A 410 -8.57 -23.40 15.30
N ASP A 411 -8.70 -23.14 14.00
CA ASP A 411 -8.17 -21.93 13.38
C ASP A 411 -8.84 -20.63 13.88
N LEU A 412 -10.02 -20.74 14.50
CA LEU A 412 -10.75 -19.58 15.02
C LEU A 412 -10.42 -19.22 16.48
N GLY A 413 -9.73 -20.10 17.19
CA GLY A 413 -9.50 -19.97 18.64
C GLY A 413 -10.74 -20.26 19.50
N PRO A 414 -10.56 -20.37 20.82
CA PRO A 414 -11.59 -20.86 21.75
C PRO A 414 -12.85 -19.97 21.78
N LYS A 415 -12.72 -18.67 21.53
CA LYS A 415 -13.84 -17.72 21.55
C LYS A 415 -14.82 -17.90 20.39
N TYR A 416 -14.35 -18.44 19.28
CA TYR A 416 -15.11 -18.52 18.03
C TYR A 416 -15.30 -19.95 17.52
N ALA A 417 -14.70 -20.95 18.18
CA ALA A 417 -14.83 -22.36 17.82
C ALA A 417 -16.30 -22.79 17.66
N ASP A 418 -17.19 -22.31 18.53
CA ASP A 418 -18.62 -22.63 18.49
C ASP A 418 -19.36 -22.06 17.27
N LYS A 419 -18.79 -21.06 16.56
CA LYS A 419 -19.41 -20.47 15.37
C LYS A 419 -19.45 -21.43 14.17
N LEU A 420 -18.52 -22.38 14.08
CA LEU A 420 -18.38 -23.29 12.94
C LEU A 420 -19.06 -24.65 13.13
N GLY A 421 -19.46 -25.00 14.36
CA GLY A 421 -19.73 -26.39 14.69
C GLY A 421 -18.48 -27.28 14.49
N PRO A 422 -18.59 -28.61 14.47
CA PRO A 422 -17.44 -29.51 14.37
C PRO A 422 -16.83 -29.63 12.96
N GLY A 423 -17.32 -28.88 11.98
CA GLY A 423 -16.95 -29.01 10.57
C GLY A 423 -15.87 -28.02 10.11
N PHE A 424 -15.33 -28.26 8.92
CA PHE A 424 -14.52 -27.27 8.21
C PHE A 424 -15.42 -26.38 7.36
N GLN A 425 -15.12 -25.07 7.31
CA GLN A 425 -15.71 -24.14 6.36
C GLN A 425 -14.72 -23.84 5.23
N GLU A 426 -15.20 -23.92 4.00
CA GLU A 426 -14.45 -23.51 2.82
C GLU A 426 -14.48 -21.99 2.65
N TYR A 427 -13.31 -21.40 2.39
CA TYR A 427 -13.17 -20.01 2.01
C TYR A 427 -12.39 -19.88 0.70
N CYS A 428 -12.91 -19.11 -0.26
CA CYS A 428 -12.20 -18.79 -1.50
C CYS A 428 -11.94 -17.29 -1.55
N LYS A 429 -10.69 -16.88 -1.74
CA LYS A 429 -10.35 -15.47 -1.92
C LYS A 429 -10.69 -15.03 -3.35
N THR A 430 -11.28 -13.84 -3.46
CA THR A 430 -11.48 -13.17 -4.76
C THR A 430 -10.45 -12.06 -4.90
N TYR A 431 -9.62 -12.14 -5.93
CA TYR A 431 -8.66 -11.13 -6.32
C TYR A 431 -9.26 -10.27 -7.44
N PRO A 432 -9.68 -9.02 -7.16
CA PRO A 432 -10.27 -8.14 -8.16
C PRO A 432 -9.26 -7.71 -9.23
N GLU A 433 -9.75 -7.11 -10.32
CA GLU A 433 -8.97 -6.70 -11.50
C GLU A 433 -7.77 -5.81 -11.15
N ASN A 434 -7.92 -4.94 -10.15
CA ASN A 434 -6.88 -3.99 -9.71
C ASN A 434 -6.05 -4.49 -8.52
N TYR A 435 -6.21 -5.75 -8.10
CA TYR A 435 -5.51 -6.30 -6.92
C TYR A 435 -3.99 -6.16 -7.02
N CYS A 436 -3.40 -6.57 -8.14
CA CYS A 436 -1.94 -6.50 -8.31
C CYS A 436 -1.42 -5.06 -8.18
N LEU A 437 -2.12 -4.09 -8.78
CA LEU A 437 -1.74 -2.69 -8.67
C LEU A 437 -1.87 -2.16 -7.25
N GLY A 438 -2.98 -2.45 -6.57
CA GLY A 438 -3.15 -2.12 -5.16
C GLY A 438 -2.02 -2.70 -4.31
N GLN A 439 -1.77 -4.00 -4.45
CA GLN A 439 -0.78 -4.73 -3.65
C GLN A 439 0.64 -4.19 -3.87
N LEU A 440 0.98 -3.82 -5.11
CA LEU A 440 2.26 -3.19 -5.44
C LEU A 440 2.39 -1.79 -4.84
N ILE A 441 1.33 -0.97 -4.88
CA ILE A 441 1.35 0.38 -4.28
C ILE A 441 1.39 0.34 -2.75
N TYR A 442 0.81 -0.69 -2.12
CA TYR A 442 0.82 -0.88 -0.66
C TYR A 442 1.74 -2.02 -0.24
N TRP A 443 2.84 -2.24 -0.95
CA TRP A 443 3.79 -3.33 -0.73
C TRP A 443 4.27 -3.45 0.72
N TYR A 444 4.31 -2.34 1.47
CA TYR A 444 4.76 -2.26 2.85
C TYR A 444 3.72 -2.70 3.89
N SER A 445 2.49 -3.04 3.49
CA SER A 445 1.39 -3.39 4.39
C SER A 445 0.63 -4.61 3.86
N GLN A 446 0.38 -5.59 4.72
CA GLN A 446 -0.19 -6.88 4.31
C GLN A 446 -1.62 -7.14 4.80
N ASN A 447 -2.11 -6.33 5.74
CA ASN A 447 -3.37 -6.53 6.46
C ASN A 447 -4.57 -5.73 5.92
N ALA A 448 -4.39 -4.97 4.83
CA ALA A 448 -5.43 -4.12 4.25
C ALA A 448 -5.89 -4.66 2.89
N GLU A 449 -7.18 -4.45 2.56
CA GLU A 449 -7.68 -4.58 1.19
C GLU A 449 -7.02 -3.51 0.29
N PRO A 450 -6.05 -3.90 -0.54
CA PRO A 450 -5.16 -2.94 -1.16
C PRO A 450 -5.87 -2.08 -2.22
N GLU A 451 -6.84 -2.63 -2.95
CA GLU A 451 -7.65 -1.92 -3.94
C GLU A 451 -8.56 -0.86 -3.30
N SER A 452 -9.25 -1.20 -2.20
CA SER A 452 -10.08 -0.26 -1.44
C SER A 452 -9.26 0.92 -0.94
N ARG A 453 -8.05 0.65 -0.44
CA ARG A 453 -7.09 1.67 0.01
C ARG A 453 -6.63 2.55 -1.16
N LEU A 454 -6.34 1.95 -2.32
CA LEU A 454 -5.92 2.65 -3.54
C LEU A 454 -6.99 3.60 -4.07
N THR A 455 -8.23 3.14 -4.19
CA THR A 455 -9.37 3.96 -4.64
C THR A 455 -9.59 5.17 -3.73
N ARG A 456 -9.38 5.02 -2.41
CA ARG A 456 -9.46 6.14 -1.47
C ARG A 456 -8.30 7.10 -1.64
N ALA A 457 -7.08 6.60 -1.80
CA ALA A 457 -5.87 7.41 -1.83
C ALA A 457 -5.74 8.25 -3.11
N ARG A 458 -6.28 7.80 -4.25
CA ARG A 458 -6.17 8.50 -5.55
C ARG A 458 -6.90 9.85 -5.64
N LYS A 459 -7.90 10.06 -4.79
CA LYS A 459 -8.86 11.17 -4.91
C LYS A 459 -8.15 12.52 -4.83
N GLY A 460 -8.19 13.28 -5.91
CA GLY A 460 -7.63 14.62 -6.02
C GLY A 460 -6.12 14.68 -6.25
N CYS A 461 -5.32 13.80 -5.63
CA CYS A 461 -3.87 13.79 -5.87
C CYS A 461 -3.49 13.12 -7.20
N MET A 462 -4.17 12.04 -7.60
CA MET A 462 -3.93 11.31 -8.85
C MET A 462 -5.08 11.41 -9.85
N SER A 463 -6.30 11.49 -9.34
CA SER A 463 -7.50 11.61 -10.17
C SER A 463 -8.21 12.89 -9.78
N LEU A 464 -8.29 13.84 -10.71
CA LEU A 464 -9.03 15.07 -10.49
C LEU A 464 -10.54 14.79 -10.29
N PRO A 465 -11.28 15.73 -9.69
CA PRO A 465 -12.72 15.61 -9.52
C PRO A 465 -13.43 15.33 -10.85
N ASP A 466 -14.50 14.55 -10.79
CA ASP A 466 -15.41 14.33 -11.89
C ASP A 466 -16.10 15.65 -12.27
N VAL A 467 -16.29 15.91 -13.56
CA VAL A 467 -16.89 17.17 -14.03
C VAL A 467 -18.35 17.34 -13.57
N SER A 468 -19.06 16.24 -13.32
CA SER A 468 -20.40 16.23 -12.73
C SER A 468 -20.47 16.82 -11.32
N SER A 469 -19.32 16.99 -10.64
CA SER A 469 -19.20 17.77 -9.40
C SER A 469 -19.86 19.14 -9.48
N PHE A 470 -19.89 19.73 -10.68
CA PHE A 470 -20.32 21.11 -10.93
C PHE A 470 -21.72 21.23 -11.53
N TYR A 471 -22.42 20.11 -11.74
CA TYR A 471 -23.72 20.02 -12.41
C TYR A 471 -24.69 19.17 -11.59
N VAL A 472 -25.69 19.80 -10.96
CA VAL A 472 -26.53 19.17 -9.94
C VAL A 472 -27.98 19.01 -10.39
N LYS A 473 -28.44 17.75 -10.50
CA LYS A 473 -29.82 17.42 -10.89
C LYS A 473 -30.88 17.74 -9.81
N SER A 474 -30.55 17.69 -8.51
CA SER A 474 -31.55 17.80 -7.42
C SER A 474 -31.57 19.16 -6.71
N VAL A 475 -32.74 19.55 -6.18
CA VAL A 475 -33.04 20.91 -5.69
C VAL A 475 -32.57 21.18 -4.26
N LYS A 476 -32.14 20.17 -3.47
CA LYS A 476 -31.72 20.41 -2.08
C LYS A 476 -30.29 20.94 -2.04
N PRO A 477 -30.07 22.24 -1.74
CA PRO A 477 -28.72 22.75 -1.54
C PRO A 477 -28.29 22.25 -0.16
N THR A 478 -27.50 21.18 -0.10
CA THR A 478 -26.67 20.99 1.09
C THR A 478 -25.69 22.17 1.11
N GLN A 479 -25.53 22.81 2.27
CA GLN A 479 -24.66 24.00 2.47
C GLN A 479 -23.19 23.78 2.03
N GLU A 480 -22.83 22.56 1.64
CA GLU A 480 -21.50 22.08 1.31
C GLU A 480 -21.10 22.29 -0.17
N ARG A 481 -21.97 22.85 -1.02
CA ARG A 481 -21.71 23.01 -2.47
C ARG A 481 -21.34 24.43 -2.91
N VAL A 482 -20.67 25.21 -2.05
CA VAL A 482 -20.16 26.54 -2.45
C VAL A 482 -18.81 26.40 -3.14
N TYR A 483 -18.78 26.62 -4.47
CA TYR A 483 -17.52 26.84 -5.20
C TYR A 483 -17.21 28.33 -5.29
N GLY A 484 -16.00 28.71 -4.90
CA GLY A 484 -15.56 30.10 -4.94
C GLY A 484 -14.12 30.23 -4.45
N SER A 485 -13.69 31.47 -4.19
CA SER A 485 -12.29 31.76 -3.89
C SER A 485 -11.75 31.06 -2.62
N ARG A 486 -12.60 30.69 -1.65
CA ARG A 486 -12.17 29.87 -0.49
C ARG A 486 -11.87 28.43 -0.89
N THR A 487 -12.71 27.85 -1.75
CA THR A 487 -12.54 26.49 -2.27
C THR A 487 -11.31 26.38 -3.16
N VAL A 488 -11.08 27.37 -4.03
CA VAL A 488 -9.87 27.45 -4.88
C VAL A 488 -8.61 27.62 -4.02
N ARG A 489 -8.61 28.49 -3.01
CA ARG A 489 -7.48 28.62 -2.07
C ARG A 489 -7.17 27.32 -1.34
N PHE A 490 -8.20 26.61 -0.87
CA PHE A 490 -8.05 25.31 -0.24
C PHE A 490 -7.45 24.28 -1.20
N MET A 491 -7.96 24.23 -2.44
CA MET A 491 -7.48 23.35 -3.50
C MET A 491 -5.99 23.60 -3.78
N LEU A 492 -5.60 24.85 -4.04
CA LEU A 492 -4.22 25.24 -4.28
C LEU A 492 -3.30 24.90 -3.10
N ALA A 493 -3.72 25.19 -1.87
CA ALA A 493 -2.96 24.86 -0.67
C ALA A 493 -2.74 23.34 -0.53
N ARG A 494 -3.72 22.52 -0.93
CA ARG A 494 -3.59 21.05 -0.95
C ARG A 494 -2.61 20.59 -2.02
N MET A 495 -2.70 21.15 -3.22
CA MET A 495 -1.80 20.83 -4.33
C MET A 495 -0.35 21.21 -4.02
N GLU A 496 -0.12 22.38 -3.42
CA GLU A 496 1.21 22.91 -3.10
C GLU A 496 1.85 22.23 -1.87
N ASN A 497 1.08 22.00 -0.79
CA ASN A 497 1.66 21.60 0.52
C ASN A 497 1.30 20.17 0.95
N GLN A 498 0.32 19.54 0.30
CA GLN A 498 -0.21 18.23 0.70
C GLN A 498 -0.51 17.36 -0.52
N ALA A 499 0.34 17.43 -1.56
CA ALA A 499 0.15 16.76 -2.84
C ALA A 499 -0.12 15.26 -2.71
N GLN A 500 0.49 14.59 -1.72
CA GLN A 500 0.35 13.16 -1.45
C GLN A 500 -0.98 12.76 -0.80
N ARG A 501 -1.77 13.72 -0.28
CA ARG A 501 -2.97 13.44 0.52
C ARG A 501 -4.24 13.46 -0.34
N PRO A 502 -5.14 12.47 -0.20
CA PRO A 502 -6.39 12.45 -0.93
C PRO A 502 -7.25 13.66 -0.54
N TRP A 503 -7.97 14.28 -1.46
CA TRP A 503 -8.85 15.42 -1.16
C TRP A 503 -10.05 14.96 -0.31
N PRO A 504 -10.51 15.80 0.64
CA PRO A 504 -11.58 15.39 1.54
C PRO A 504 -12.93 15.34 0.81
N LYS A 505 -13.84 14.47 1.30
CA LYS A 505 -15.16 14.21 0.70
C LYS A 505 -16.23 15.26 1.05
N ASP A 506 -15.97 16.10 2.04
CA ASP A 506 -16.91 17.07 2.64
C ASP A 506 -17.08 18.36 1.80
N ARG A 507 -16.80 18.29 0.50
CA ARG A 507 -16.84 19.44 -0.42
C ARG A 507 -17.56 19.06 -1.70
N ILE A 508 -17.64 20.01 -2.64
CA ILE A 508 -18.30 19.86 -3.95
C ILE A 508 -17.76 18.71 -4.82
N TRP A 509 -16.57 18.18 -4.52
CA TRP A 509 -15.86 17.22 -5.36
C TRP A 509 -16.45 15.82 -5.30
N VAL A 510 -16.94 15.35 -6.44
CA VAL A 510 -17.25 13.95 -6.70
C VAL A 510 -16.02 13.32 -7.37
N PHE A 511 -15.70 12.08 -7.00
CA PHE A 511 -14.61 11.33 -7.62
C PHE A 511 -15.14 9.97 -8.06
N LYS A 512 -14.80 9.55 -9.29
CA LYS A 512 -15.06 8.19 -9.76
C LYS A 512 -14.31 7.17 -8.91
N SER A 513 -14.95 6.04 -8.66
CA SER A 513 -14.30 4.88 -8.02
C SER A 513 -13.24 4.25 -8.91
N ASP A 514 -13.50 4.23 -10.22
CA ASP A 514 -12.63 3.63 -11.22
C ASP A 514 -12.54 4.55 -12.47
N PRO A 515 -11.60 5.51 -12.47
CA PRO A 515 -11.47 6.44 -13.58
C PRO A 515 -10.74 5.78 -14.76
N ARG A 516 -11.28 5.93 -15.98
CA ARG A 516 -10.71 5.39 -17.25
C ARG A 516 -9.25 5.82 -17.49
N PHE A 517 -8.90 6.99 -16.98
CA PHE A 517 -7.54 7.52 -16.98
C PHE A 517 -7.34 8.40 -15.74
N PHE A 518 -6.08 8.67 -15.43
CA PHE A 518 -5.69 9.55 -14.33
C PHE A 518 -4.44 10.33 -14.73
N GLY A 519 -4.19 11.42 -14.01
CA GLY A 519 -3.16 12.40 -14.35
C GLY A 519 -3.51 13.70 -13.67
N THR A 520 -2.52 14.31 -13.01
CA THR A 520 -2.69 15.61 -12.34
C THR A 520 -1.40 16.42 -12.44
N PRO A 521 -1.49 17.76 -12.27
CA PRO A 521 -0.30 18.59 -12.17
C PRO A 521 0.62 18.20 -10.99
N MET A 522 0.07 17.65 -9.91
CA MET A 522 0.86 17.15 -8.77
C MET A 522 1.64 15.90 -9.15
N MET A 523 1.04 15.02 -9.95
CA MET A 523 1.71 13.84 -10.46
C MET A 523 2.85 14.22 -11.40
N ASP A 524 2.64 15.20 -12.29
CA ASP A 524 3.70 15.74 -13.14
C ASP A 524 4.84 16.36 -12.32
N ALA A 525 4.52 17.09 -11.25
CA ALA A 525 5.51 17.67 -10.34
C ALA A 525 6.40 16.59 -9.71
N VAL A 526 5.82 15.47 -9.26
CA VAL A 526 6.57 14.34 -8.70
C VAL A 526 7.39 13.62 -9.78
N LEU A 527 6.81 13.36 -10.96
CA LEU A 527 7.50 12.68 -12.06
C LEU A 527 8.72 13.48 -12.56
N ASN A 528 8.62 14.81 -12.58
CA ASN A 528 9.68 15.70 -13.08
C ASN A 528 10.58 16.28 -11.97
N ASN A 529 10.35 15.92 -10.70
CA ASN A 529 10.99 16.53 -9.53
C ASN A 529 10.99 18.08 -9.59
N SER A 530 9.83 18.65 -9.91
CA SER A 530 9.65 20.08 -10.15
C SER A 530 8.51 20.64 -9.30
N PRO A 531 8.47 21.95 -8.99
CA PRO A 531 7.26 22.56 -8.45
C PRO A 531 6.11 22.49 -9.47
N LEU A 532 4.89 22.77 -8.99
CA LEU A 532 3.72 22.96 -9.86
C LEU A 532 3.96 24.06 -10.89
N ASP A 533 3.31 23.94 -12.05
CA ASP A 533 3.40 24.93 -13.11
C ASP A 533 2.96 26.33 -12.63
N LYS A 534 3.86 27.31 -12.76
CA LYS A 534 3.65 28.66 -12.24
C LYS A 534 2.53 29.40 -12.95
N GLU A 535 2.36 29.18 -14.26
CA GLU A 535 1.29 29.83 -15.03
C GLU A 535 -0.07 29.26 -14.64
N MET A 536 -0.14 27.93 -14.48
CA MET A 536 -1.35 27.26 -14.04
C MET A 536 -1.82 27.83 -12.69
N VAL A 537 -0.91 27.85 -11.71
CA VAL A 537 -1.16 28.34 -10.36
C VAL A 537 -1.51 29.82 -10.36
N HIS A 538 -0.79 30.63 -11.14
CA HIS A 538 -1.05 32.06 -11.24
C HIS A 538 -2.47 32.33 -11.77
N TRP A 539 -2.86 31.69 -12.87
CA TRP A 539 -4.19 31.87 -13.45
C TRP A 539 -5.30 31.49 -12.48
N LEU A 540 -5.18 30.35 -11.77
CA LEU A 540 -6.16 29.94 -10.76
C LEU A 540 -6.27 30.95 -9.60
N LYS A 541 -5.16 31.62 -9.24
CA LYS A 541 -5.13 32.64 -8.18
C LYS A 541 -5.72 33.99 -8.62
N THR A 542 -5.57 34.37 -9.88
CA THR A 542 -5.91 35.73 -10.37
C THR A 542 -7.14 35.81 -11.24
N ARG A 543 -7.68 34.68 -11.72
CA ARG A 543 -8.91 34.65 -12.53
C ARG A 543 -10.07 35.35 -11.82
N SER A 544 -10.93 36.00 -12.59
CA SER A 544 -12.14 36.66 -12.07
C SER A 544 -13.19 35.65 -11.59
N ASN A 545 -13.96 36.00 -10.57
CA ASN A 545 -15.15 35.23 -10.21
C ASN A 545 -16.23 35.50 -11.27
N VAL A 546 -16.79 34.44 -11.86
CA VAL A 546 -17.89 34.54 -12.85
C VAL A 546 -19.23 34.47 -12.13
N PHE A 547 -19.39 33.49 -11.23
CA PHE A 547 -20.57 33.42 -10.37
C PHE A 547 -20.37 34.29 -9.13
N LEU A 548 -21.23 35.29 -8.96
CA LEU A 548 -21.24 36.19 -7.81
C LEU A 548 -22.24 35.77 -6.72
N GLY A 549 -22.93 34.64 -6.91
CA GLY A 549 -24.02 34.15 -6.06
C GLY A 549 -23.60 33.38 -4.81
#